data_AF-A0A1C3E8U3-F1
#
_entry.id   AF-A0A1C3E8U3-F1
#
_cell.length_a   1.000
_cell.length_b   1.000
_cell.length_c   1.000
_cell.angle_alpha   90.00
_cell.angle_beta   90.00
_cell.angle_gamma   90.00
#
_symmetry.space_group_name_H-M   'P 1'
#
loop_
_entity.id
_entity.type
_entity.pdbx_description
1 polymer ?
#
loop_
_entity_poly.entity_id
_entity_poly.type
_entity_poly.pdbx_seq_one_letter_code
_entity_poly.pdbx_strand_id
1 'polypeptide(L)'
;MEAILRGYDVNEPTWFYLSLLLIIAVFFKFDRIWSLRNFDLALLLLLAPGLLLARYSEATVAFGYAWLFLVTGILLVRLLADGFFTRRPRLEQNLNVSGMAFLCVSALAFQATKVMTLEPHAAVIETAHRADGLLKRQDGTGTAGSTSLASLNNDLSPGHSSHQISTSNIKPGTRTTPENLSESDSQAQAAKTELAEQDREDKPVESGPASMLLATPIVQMTGGVTIWTTRVLAILAHLATCLGLIAVGRWHFSDTRLGLAMATLYLLLPVTAFDVNKVTHLLPAALIVWAFASYKTPSVAGVLLGLACGSLFFAIFLLPVWIAFYWKRGAGRFSIALGAVACVMLLCLMMTAADSHSLTRQIVGSIDWSVLKFDSGTGKGFWSQYDQAYRIPVFAAFMIMLTVITFWPLRKNLEHLMAHSAAIIVATQFWYPHEGGVYILWYLPVMLIVMFRPRLAHLPPRSHEEVSLLASDSTPRSRSESAASVSWRSQLYR
;
A
#
# COMPACT_ATOMS: atom_id res chain seq x y z
N MET A 1 -10.27 22.96 16.35
CA MET A 1 -10.73 23.17 14.95
C MET A 1 -12.18 23.64 14.86
N GLU A 2 -13.04 23.32 15.83
CA GLU A 2 -14.47 23.72 15.82
C GLU A 2 -14.75 25.23 15.89
N ALA A 3 -13.81 26.06 16.36
CA ALA A 3 -14.03 27.50 16.46
C ALA A 3 -13.83 28.25 15.12
N ILE A 4 -13.08 27.68 14.16
CA ILE A 4 -12.67 28.36 12.91
C ILE A 4 -13.25 27.66 11.66
N LEU A 5 -13.47 26.34 11.71
CA LEU A 5 -13.90 25.52 10.58
C LEU A 5 -15.27 24.84 10.82
N ARG A 6 -16.23 25.57 11.40
CA ARG A 6 -17.60 25.06 11.59
C ARG A 6 -18.21 24.65 10.26
N GLY A 7 -18.55 23.37 10.11
CA GLY A 7 -19.22 22.82 8.92
C GLY A 7 -18.30 22.51 7.73
N TYR A 8 -16.98 22.68 7.84
CA TYR A 8 -16.05 22.27 6.79
C TYR A 8 -15.74 20.78 6.91
N ASP A 9 -16.45 19.97 6.12
CA ASP A 9 -16.16 18.55 5.92
C ASP A 9 -15.65 18.32 4.49
N VAL A 10 -14.54 17.60 4.36
CA VAL A 10 -13.93 17.28 3.06
C VAL A 10 -14.23 15.83 2.74
N ASN A 11 -15.39 15.60 2.16
CA ASN A 11 -15.79 14.28 1.67
C ASN A 11 -14.89 13.81 0.51
N GLU A 12 -14.93 12.50 0.22
CA GLU A 12 -14.08 11.89 -0.82
C GLU A 12 -14.30 12.50 -2.21
N PRO A 13 -15.55 12.77 -2.68
CA PRO A 13 -15.76 13.43 -3.96
C PRO A 13 -15.18 14.85 -4.02
N THR A 14 -15.28 15.64 -2.94
CA THR A 14 -14.70 16.99 -2.88
C THR A 14 -13.18 16.93 -2.98
N TRP A 15 -12.55 16.01 -2.23
CA TRP A 15 -11.11 15.78 -2.36
C TRP A 15 -10.73 15.38 -3.79
N PHE A 16 -11.52 14.51 -4.44
CA PHE A 16 -11.29 14.13 -5.83
C PHE A 16 -11.27 15.33 -6.78
N TYR A 17 -12.28 16.20 -6.75
CA TYR A 17 -12.33 17.35 -7.66
C TYR A 17 -11.20 18.35 -7.41
N LEU A 18 -10.90 18.67 -6.14
CA LEU A 18 -9.83 19.61 -5.78
C LEU A 18 -8.46 19.06 -6.16
N SER A 19 -8.18 17.80 -5.82
CA SER A 19 -6.92 17.14 -6.18
C SER A 19 -6.77 16.93 -7.68
N LEU A 20 -7.85 16.60 -8.41
CA LEU A 20 -7.85 16.45 -9.87
C LEU A 20 -7.35 17.73 -10.56
N LEU A 21 -7.96 18.87 -10.22
CA LEU A 21 -7.58 20.16 -10.81
C LEU A 21 -6.13 20.53 -10.47
N LEU A 22 -5.73 20.34 -9.22
CA LEU A 22 -4.37 20.62 -8.76
C LEU A 22 -3.33 19.70 -9.44
N ILE A 23 -3.62 18.40 -9.55
CA ILE A 23 -2.74 17.43 -10.20
C ILE A 23 -2.57 17.79 -11.67
N ILE A 24 -3.66 18.16 -12.36
CA ILE A 24 -3.59 18.62 -13.75
C ILE A 24 -2.72 19.88 -13.84
N ALA A 25 -2.95 20.88 -13.00
CA ALA A 25 -2.18 22.12 -13.02
C ALA A 25 -0.67 21.87 -12.81
N VAL A 26 -0.29 20.98 -11.88
CA VAL A 26 1.12 20.78 -11.49
C VAL A 26 1.85 19.77 -12.39
N PHE A 27 1.20 18.68 -12.80
CA PHE A 27 1.85 17.53 -13.45
C PHE A 27 1.50 17.36 -14.94
N PHE A 28 0.39 17.93 -15.42
CA PHE A 28 -0.02 17.76 -16.81
C PHE A 28 0.89 18.54 -17.76
N LYS A 29 1.24 17.94 -18.91
CA LYS A 29 1.98 18.64 -19.97
C LYS A 29 1.02 19.28 -20.96
N PHE A 30 0.87 20.60 -20.90
CA PHE A 30 0.00 21.33 -21.81
C PHE A 30 0.55 21.38 -23.25
N ASP A 31 1.87 21.50 -23.42
CA ASP A 31 2.49 21.56 -24.77
C ASP A 31 2.38 20.24 -25.55
N ARG A 32 2.17 19.11 -24.86
CA ARG A 32 2.11 17.78 -25.48
C ARG A 32 1.09 16.90 -24.77
N ILE A 33 -0.17 17.08 -25.17
CA ILE A 33 -1.33 16.38 -24.62
C ILE A 33 -1.14 14.85 -24.66
N TRP A 34 -0.75 14.29 -25.80
CA TRP A 34 -0.59 12.84 -26.02
C TRP A 34 0.76 12.26 -25.56
N SER A 35 1.33 12.80 -24.48
CA SER A 35 2.58 12.26 -23.92
C SER A 35 2.32 10.99 -23.09
N LEU A 36 3.26 10.04 -23.07
CA LEU A 36 3.20 8.85 -22.20
C LEU A 36 2.99 9.26 -20.73
N ARG A 37 3.57 10.38 -20.30
CA ARG A 37 3.34 10.98 -18.98
C ARG A 37 1.87 11.30 -18.73
N ASN A 38 1.25 12.06 -19.64
CA ASN A 38 -0.14 12.47 -19.46
C ASN A 38 -1.07 11.26 -19.52
N PHE A 39 -0.73 10.25 -20.33
CA PHE A 39 -1.43 8.98 -20.35
C PHE A 39 -1.34 8.25 -19.00
N ASP A 40 -0.14 8.12 -18.43
CA ASP A 40 0.06 7.52 -17.11
C ASP A 40 -0.66 8.31 -16.00
N LEU A 41 -0.62 9.64 -16.07
CA LEU A 41 -1.33 10.52 -15.15
C LEU A 41 -2.85 10.35 -15.28
N ALA A 42 -3.38 10.25 -16.49
CA ALA A 42 -4.78 9.99 -16.74
C ALA A 42 -5.19 8.63 -16.18
N LEU A 43 -4.39 7.57 -16.38
CA LEU A 43 -4.67 6.25 -15.80
C LEU A 43 -4.72 6.30 -14.26
N LEU A 44 -3.81 7.03 -13.61
CA LEU A 44 -3.85 7.23 -12.16
C LEU A 44 -5.11 7.96 -11.69
N LEU A 45 -5.51 9.01 -12.42
CA LEU A 45 -6.71 9.78 -12.09
C LEU A 45 -8.00 9.00 -12.34
N LEU A 46 -8.02 8.10 -13.33
CA LEU A 46 -9.17 7.24 -13.65
C LEU A 46 -9.43 6.15 -12.59
N LEU A 47 -8.47 5.85 -11.73
CA LEU A 47 -8.68 4.91 -10.62
C LEU A 47 -9.68 5.45 -9.59
N ALA A 48 -9.65 6.77 -9.32
CA ALA A 48 -10.48 7.37 -8.27
C ALA A 48 -11.99 7.31 -8.58
N PRO A 49 -12.48 7.66 -9.79
CA PRO A 49 -13.89 7.47 -10.15
C PRO A 49 -14.37 6.02 -10.02
N GLY A 50 -13.55 5.05 -10.43
CA GLY A 50 -13.88 3.63 -10.28
C GLY A 50 -14.06 3.23 -8.81
N LEU A 51 -13.20 3.75 -7.94
CA LEU A 51 -13.27 3.50 -6.51
C LEU A 51 -14.49 4.18 -5.85
N LEU A 52 -14.84 5.41 -6.27
CA LEU A 52 -16.06 6.09 -5.81
C LEU A 52 -17.32 5.32 -6.23
N LEU A 53 -17.39 4.88 -7.50
CA LEU A 53 -18.52 4.10 -8.00
C LEU A 53 -18.67 2.74 -7.30
N ALA A 54 -17.57 2.15 -6.87
CA ALA A 54 -17.55 0.91 -6.11
C ALA A 54 -17.99 1.08 -4.63
N ARG A 55 -17.96 2.30 -4.08
CA ARG A 55 -18.24 2.57 -2.66
C ARG A 55 -19.58 3.25 -2.37
N TYR A 56 -20.04 4.16 -3.25
CA TYR A 56 -21.16 5.06 -2.91
C TYR A 56 -22.54 4.60 -3.37
N SER A 57 -22.65 3.66 -4.31
CA SER A 57 -23.96 3.26 -4.83
C SER A 57 -24.00 1.80 -5.22
N GLU A 58 -24.85 1.02 -4.54
CA GLU A 58 -25.15 -0.40 -4.81
C GLU A 58 -25.46 -0.67 -6.29
N ALA A 59 -26.18 0.25 -6.94
CA ALA A 59 -26.51 0.12 -8.37
C ALA A 59 -25.28 0.24 -9.29
N THR A 60 -24.24 0.96 -8.87
CA THR A 60 -23.01 1.16 -9.67
C THR A 60 -21.83 0.31 -9.21
N VAL A 61 -21.93 -0.43 -8.10
CA VAL A 61 -20.82 -1.24 -7.55
C VAL A 61 -20.21 -2.17 -8.60
N ALA A 62 -21.07 -2.87 -9.36
CA ALA A 62 -20.68 -3.74 -10.47
C ALA A 62 -19.80 -3.01 -11.50
N PHE A 63 -20.27 -1.83 -11.91
CA PHE A 63 -19.62 -1.00 -12.89
C PHE A 63 -18.32 -0.41 -12.34
N GLY A 64 -18.28 -0.01 -11.06
CA GLY A 64 -17.07 0.45 -10.38
C GLY A 64 -15.97 -0.60 -10.38
N TYR A 65 -16.29 -1.85 -10.03
CA TYR A 65 -15.32 -2.95 -10.11
C TYR A 65 -14.86 -3.23 -11.54
N ALA A 66 -15.77 -3.27 -12.51
CA ALA A 66 -15.42 -3.47 -13.92
C ALA A 66 -14.52 -2.34 -14.45
N TRP A 67 -14.79 -1.10 -14.05
CA TRP A 67 -13.98 0.06 -14.37
C TRP A 67 -12.57 -0.04 -13.78
N LEU A 68 -12.45 -0.41 -12.50
CA LEU A 68 -11.16 -0.64 -11.85
C LEU A 68 -10.38 -1.75 -12.56
N PHE A 69 -11.03 -2.86 -12.92
CA PHE A 69 -10.40 -3.95 -13.69
C PHE A 69 -9.89 -3.48 -15.05
N LEU A 70 -10.68 -2.66 -15.76
CA LEU A 70 -10.28 -2.12 -17.06
C LEU A 70 -9.07 -1.20 -16.93
N VAL A 71 -9.12 -0.21 -16.04
CA VAL A 71 -8.04 0.77 -15.85
C VAL A 71 -6.77 0.10 -15.34
N THR A 72 -6.89 -0.81 -14.36
CA THR A 72 -5.74 -1.60 -13.88
C THR A 72 -5.20 -2.53 -14.95
N GLY A 73 -6.05 -3.01 -15.87
CA GLY A 73 -5.63 -3.86 -17.00
C GLY A 73 -4.78 -3.10 -18.00
N ILE A 74 -5.22 -1.88 -18.33
CA ILE A 74 -4.44 -0.96 -19.16
C ILE A 74 -3.12 -0.59 -18.47
N LEU A 75 -3.14 -0.35 -17.15
CA LEU A 75 -1.94 -0.11 -16.36
C LEU A 75 -0.98 -1.30 -16.39
N LEU A 76 -1.48 -2.53 -16.26
CA LEU A 76 -0.68 -3.74 -16.33
C LEU A 76 0.01 -3.86 -17.69
N VAL A 77 -0.75 -3.71 -18.78
CA VAL A 77 -0.20 -3.72 -20.14
C VAL A 77 0.87 -2.64 -20.30
N ARG A 78 0.62 -1.42 -19.81
CA ARG A 78 1.60 -0.32 -19.82
C ARG A 78 2.87 -0.66 -19.06
N LEU A 79 2.77 -1.30 -17.89
CA LEU A 79 3.92 -1.71 -17.08
C LEU A 79 4.73 -2.82 -17.75
N LEU A 80 4.07 -3.79 -18.39
CA LEU A 80 4.73 -4.85 -19.16
C LEU A 80 5.40 -4.28 -20.44
N ALA A 81 4.77 -3.28 -21.06
CA ALA A 81 5.29 -2.57 -22.22
C ALA A 81 6.38 -1.53 -21.88
N ASP A 82 6.73 -1.34 -20.60
CA ASP A 82 7.64 -0.28 -20.13
C ASP A 82 9.00 -0.31 -20.86
N GLY A 83 9.49 -1.53 -21.17
CA GLY A 83 10.74 -1.77 -21.88
C GLY A 83 10.76 -1.30 -23.35
N PHE A 84 9.61 -1.23 -24.02
CA PHE A 84 9.52 -0.86 -25.44
C PHE A 84 9.76 0.64 -25.68
N PHE A 85 9.53 1.50 -24.69
CA PHE A 85 9.65 2.95 -24.84
C PHE A 85 11.09 3.43 -24.66
N THR A 86 11.83 3.59 -25.77
CA THR A 86 13.26 3.94 -25.81
C THR A 86 13.60 5.36 -25.39
N ARG A 87 12.67 6.31 -25.50
CA ARG A 87 12.87 7.72 -25.16
C ARG A 87 11.92 8.13 -24.04
N ARG A 88 12.47 8.54 -22.88
CA ARG A 88 11.71 9.20 -21.80
C ARG A 88 12.35 10.55 -21.50
N PRO A 89 11.80 11.65 -22.03
CA PRO A 89 12.26 12.97 -21.63
C PRO A 89 12.02 13.16 -20.13
N ARG A 90 12.90 13.93 -19.47
CA ARG A 90 12.79 14.25 -18.06
C ARG A 90 11.44 14.87 -17.73
N LEU A 91 10.90 14.52 -16.57
CA LEU A 91 9.58 14.96 -16.14
C LEU A 91 9.71 16.29 -15.39
N GLU A 92 9.55 17.39 -16.11
CA GLU A 92 9.49 18.73 -15.52
C GLU A 92 8.08 19.01 -15.05
N GLN A 93 7.94 19.42 -13.78
CA GLN A 93 6.68 19.85 -13.19
C GLN A 93 6.44 21.33 -13.52
N ASN A 94 5.17 21.73 -13.56
CA ASN A 94 4.81 23.12 -13.85
C ASN A 94 5.03 24.05 -12.63
N LEU A 95 5.32 23.45 -11.46
CA LEU A 95 5.60 24.17 -10.22
C LEU A 95 7.10 24.13 -9.89
N ASN A 96 7.63 25.23 -9.35
CA ASN A 96 9.02 25.30 -8.91
C ASN A 96 9.27 24.40 -7.68
N VAL A 97 10.56 24.19 -7.34
CA VAL A 97 10.95 23.25 -6.27
C VAL A 97 10.42 23.68 -4.91
N SER A 98 10.50 24.97 -4.57
CA SER A 98 10.04 25.49 -3.27
C SER A 98 8.53 25.34 -3.11
N GLY A 99 7.76 25.65 -4.16
CA GLY A 99 6.31 25.46 -4.19
C GLY A 99 5.92 23.99 -4.10
N MET A 100 6.67 23.09 -4.74
CA MET A 100 6.45 21.65 -4.64
C MET A 100 6.78 21.12 -3.24
N ALA A 101 7.83 21.63 -2.60
CA ALA A 101 8.19 21.24 -1.24
C ALA A 101 7.11 21.68 -0.24
N PHE A 102 6.66 22.93 -0.36
CA PHE A 102 5.54 23.45 0.41
C PHE A 102 4.29 22.59 0.19
N LEU A 103 3.93 22.32 -1.07
CA LEU A 103 2.75 21.52 -1.41
C LEU A 103 2.84 20.09 -0.85
N CYS A 104 4.02 19.47 -0.90
CA CYS A 104 4.24 18.14 -0.33
C CYS A 104 4.00 18.13 1.18
N VAL A 105 4.56 19.10 1.91
CA VAL A 105 4.42 19.21 3.37
C VAL A 105 2.97 19.52 3.74
N SER A 106 2.31 20.44 3.04
CA SER A 106 0.90 20.76 3.25
C SER A 106 -0.01 19.56 2.97
N ALA A 107 0.21 18.84 1.86
CA ALA A 107 -0.57 17.65 1.52
C ALA A 107 -0.38 16.56 2.57
N LEU A 108 0.84 16.36 3.08
CA LEU A 108 1.10 15.41 4.18
C LEU A 108 0.35 15.83 5.46
N ALA A 109 0.35 17.13 5.79
CA ALA A 109 -0.38 17.64 6.95
C ALA A 109 -1.90 17.45 6.80
N PHE A 110 -2.46 17.64 5.60
CA PHE A 110 -3.87 17.37 5.33
C PHE A 110 -4.20 15.88 5.45
N GLN A 111 -3.37 14.99 4.89
CA GLN A 111 -3.57 13.55 5.04
C GLN A 111 -3.45 13.10 6.50
N ALA A 112 -2.48 13.63 7.25
CA ALA A 112 -2.35 13.36 8.67
C ALA A 112 -3.56 13.87 9.48
N THR A 113 -4.09 15.05 9.13
CA THR A 113 -5.31 15.57 9.74
C THR A 113 -6.50 14.66 9.45
N LYS A 114 -6.65 14.22 8.19
CA LYS A 114 -7.71 13.30 7.77
C LYS A 114 -7.65 11.97 8.54
N VAL A 115 -6.44 11.44 8.76
CA VAL A 115 -6.22 10.25 9.60
C VAL A 115 -6.66 10.48 11.05
N MET A 116 -6.40 11.68 11.59
CA MET A 116 -6.75 12.01 12.97
C MET A 116 -8.25 12.27 13.17
N THR A 117 -8.96 12.70 12.13
CA THR A 117 -10.39 13.06 12.21
C THR A 117 -11.32 11.92 11.85
N LEU A 118 -10.92 11.01 10.96
CA LEU A 118 -11.75 9.86 10.57
C LEU A 118 -11.76 8.76 11.64
N GLU A 119 -12.87 8.01 11.70
CA GLU A 119 -12.94 6.80 12.52
C GLU A 119 -11.92 5.75 12.02
N PRO A 120 -11.20 5.07 12.93
CA PRO A 120 -10.25 4.02 12.55
C PRO A 120 -11.00 2.79 12.00
N HIS A 121 -10.54 2.27 10.86
CA HIS A 121 -11.11 1.09 10.21
C HIS A 121 -10.92 -0.17 11.07
N ALA A 122 -11.91 -1.08 11.13
CA ALA A 122 -11.89 -2.15 12.15
C ALA A 122 -10.79 -3.19 11.96
N ALA A 123 -10.22 -3.33 10.76
CA ALA A 123 -9.00 -4.11 10.52
C ALA A 123 -7.83 -3.75 11.45
N VAL A 124 -7.72 -2.45 11.73
CA VAL A 124 -6.64 -1.92 12.54
C VAL A 124 -6.99 -2.02 14.02
N ILE A 125 -8.28 -1.93 14.35
CA ILE A 125 -8.81 -2.19 15.70
C ILE A 125 -8.60 -3.67 16.08
N GLU A 126 -8.86 -4.61 15.18
CA GLU A 126 -8.65 -6.05 15.43
C GLU A 126 -7.16 -6.39 15.57
N THR A 127 -6.31 -5.92 14.66
CA THR A 127 -4.86 -6.17 14.72
C THR A 127 -4.28 -5.62 16.02
N ALA A 128 -4.76 -4.45 16.45
CA ALA A 128 -4.35 -3.85 17.69
C ALA A 128 -4.90 -4.65 18.89
N HIS A 129 -6.21 -4.93 18.98
CA HIS A 129 -6.77 -5.75 20.07
C HIS A 129 -6.10 -7.12 20.20
N ARG A 130 -5.71 -7.74 19.08
CA ARG A 130 -4.96 -8.99 19.06
C ARG A 130 -3.55 -8.81 19.66
N ALA A 131 -2.87 -7.71 19.37
CA ALA A 131 -1.60 -7.36 20.00
C ALA A 131 -1.76 -7.08 21.51
N ASP A 132 -2.80 -6.36 21.92
CA ASP A 132 -3.12 -6.08 23.34
C ASP A 132 -3.39 -7.36 24.14
N GLY A 133 -4.13 -8.30 23.55
CA GLY A 133 -4.42 -9.60 24.15
C GLY A 133 -3.16 -10.45 24.37
N LEU A 134 -2.15 -10.34 23.51
CA LEU A 134 -0.87 -11.01 23.69
C LEU A 134 -0.04 -10.39 24.82
N LEU A 135 -0.08 -9.07 24.96
CA LEU A 135 0.60 -8.35 26.05
C LEU A 135 -0.03 -8.66 27.41
N LYS A 136 -1.37 -8.61 27.52
CA LYS A 136 -2.10 -8.96 28.75
C LYS A 136 -1.91 -10.42 29.17
N ARG A 137 -1.71 -11.34 28.20
CA ARG A 137 -1.38 -12.73 28.50
C ARG A 137 0.04 -12.91 29.04
N GLN A 138 0.99 -12.07 28.65
CA GLN A 138 2.35 -12.07 29.22
C GLN A 138 2.36 -11.52 30.65
N ASP A 139 1.61 -10.46 30.93
CA ASP A 139 1.52 -9.89 32.29
C ASP A 139 0.90 -10.87 33.30
N GLY A 140 0.02 -11.77 32.84
CA GLY A 140 -0.56 -12.85 33.65
C GLY A 140 0.39 -14.02 33.97
N THR A 141 1.59 -14.08 33.38
CA THR A 141 2.58 -15.13 33.66
C THR A 141 3.60 -14.76 34.74
N GLY A 142 3.45 -13.59 35.36
CA GLY A 142 4.37 -13.05 36.37
C GLY A 142 3.81 -12.92 37.79
N THR A 143 2.69 -13.57 38.16
CA THR A 143 2.25 -13.61 39.56
C THR A 143 1.44 -14.87 39.88
N ALA A 144 2.11 -16.02 39.93
CA ALA A 144 1.60 -17.18 40.66
C ALA A 144 1.76 -16.92 42.17
N GLY A 145 0.80 -16.20 42.74
CA GLY A 145 0.60 -16.05 44.18
C GLY A 145 -0.77 -16.60 44.57
N SER A 146 -0.80 -17.86 44.96
CA SER A 146 -1.88 -18.62 45.61
C SER A 146 -3.14 -17.84 46.04
N THR A 147 -4.29 -18.18 45.46
CA THR A 147 -5.54 -18.31 46.26
C THR A 147 -6.48 -19.35 45.64
N SER A 148 -6.38 -20.55 46.20
CA SER A 148 -7.38 -21.62 46.35
C SER A 148 -8.64 -21.59 45.47
N LEU A 149 -8.66 -22.48 44.46
CA LEU A 149 -9.88 -23.14 43.99
C LEU A 149 -10.12 -24.38 44.88
N ALA A 150 -10.91 -24.21 45.94
CA ALA A 150 -11.49 -25.31 46.70
C ALA A 150 -12.90 -24.92 47.14
N SER A 151 -13.89 -25.26 46.31
CA SER A 151 -15.26 -25.66 46.72
C SER A 151 -16.19 -25.66 45.51
N LEU A 152 -16.19 -26.74 44.74
CA LEU A 152 -17.29 -27.06 43.82
C LEU A 152 -17.32 -28.59 43.63
N ASN A 153 -17.88 -29.27 44.63
CA ASN A 153 -18.87 -30.34 44.47
C ASN A 153 -19.06 -31.13 45.77
N ASN A 154 -20.24 -30.99 46.37
CA ASN A 154 -21.14 -32.07 46.76
C ASN A 154 -22.29 -31.48 47.59
N ASP A 155 -23.53 -31.67 47.14
CA ASP A 155 -24.48 -32.51 47.89
C ASP A 155 -25.83 -32.63 47.17
N LEU A 156 -26.29 -33.88 47.07
CA LEU A 156 -27.59 -34.29 46.57
C LEU A 156 -28.65 -34.29 47.69
N SER A 157 -29.82 -33.70 47.39
CA SER A 157 -31.20 -34.11 47.76
C SER A 157 -31.70 -34.00 49.23
N PRO A 158 -33.03 -34.09 49.48
CA PRO A 158 -34.18 -33.51 48.76
C PRO A 158 -35.22 -32.86 49.73
N GLY A 159 -36.11 -31.99 49.24
CA GLY A 159 -37.19 -31.44 50.09
C GLY A 159 -38.26 -30.64 49.35
N HIS A 160 -39.51 -31.06 49.51
CA HIS A 160 -40.74 -30.52 48.95
C HIS A 160 -40.90 -28.99 48.96
N SER A 161 -41.52 -28.43 47.92
CA SER A 161 -42.95 -28.03 47.94
C SER A 161 -43.32 -27.18 46.72
N SER A 162 -44.48 -27.53 46.17
CA SER A 162 -45.19 -26.89 45.07
C SER A 162 -45.68 -25.49 45.45
N HIS A 163 -45.57 -24.50 44.56
CA HIS A 163 -46.54 -23.41 44.51
C HIS A 163 -46.71 -22.85 43.09
N GLN A 164 -47.97 -22.86 42.66
CA GLN A 164 -48.54 -22.26 41.46
C GLN A 164 -48.22 -20.76 41.38
N ILE A 165 -47.98 -20.24 40.17
CA ILE A 165 -48.16 -18.82 39.87
C ILE A 165 -49.32 -18.70 38.88
N SER A 166 -50.41 -18.14 39.40
CA SER A 166 -51.65 -17.79 38.73
C SER A 166 -51.47 -16.62 37.75
N THR A 167 -52.26 -16.71 36.69
CA THR A 167 -52.70 -15.65 35.78
C THR A 167 -53.49 -14.53 36.48
N SER A 168 -53.32 -13.29 36.00
CA SER A 168 -54.24 -12.11 35.97
C SER A 168 -53.41 -10.83 36.18
N ASN A 169 -53.55 -9.73 35.44
CA ASN A 169 -54.75 -8.99 35.09
C ASN A 169 -54.49 -8.08 33.88
N ILE A 170 -55.42 -8.05 32.94
CA ILE A 170 -55.56 -7.04 31.89
C ILE A 170 -56.83 -6.23 32.21
N LYS A 171 -56.75 -4.90 32.15
CA LYS A 171 -57.93 -4.04 31.96
C LYS A 171 -57.57 -2.83 31.07
N PRO A 172 -58.47 -2.37 30.17
CA PRO A 172 -58.08 -1.65 28.97
C PRO A 172 -58.44 -0.16 28.96
N GLY A 173 -57.78 0.59 28.06
CA GLY A 173 -58.34 1.78 27.43
C GLY A 173 -57.64 3.09 27.75
N THR A 174 -56.86 3.61 26.81
CA THR A 174 -56.97 5.00 26.33
C THR A 174 -56.42 5.06 24.91
N ARG A 175 -57.21 5.66 24.01
CA ARG A 175 -57.04 5.79 22.57
C ARG A 175 -56.30 7.10 22.30
N THR A 176 -55.11 7.04 21.71
CA THR A 176 -54.45 8.19 21.06
C THR A 176 -53.90 7.78 19.69
N THR A 177 -54.03 8.73 18.78
CA THR A 177 -53.89 8.72 17.31
C THR A 177 -52.52 8.23 16.79
N PRO A 178 -52.44 7.54 15.64
CA PRO A 178 -51.16 7.07 15.09
C PRO A 178 -50.64 8.07 14.06
N GLU A 179 -49.75 8.98 14.45
CA GLU A 179 -49.07 9.85 13.46
C GLU A 179 -47.56 10.02 13.70
N ASN A 180 -47.01 9.48 14.79
CA ASN A 180 -45.57 9.61 15.12
C ASN A 180 -44.79 8.29 15.16
N LEU A 181 -45.38 7.17 14.72
CA LEU A 181 -44.70 5.86 14.72
C LEU A 181 -43.96 5.56 13.41
N SER A 182 -44.26 6.25 12.29
CA SER A 182 -43.59 6.00 11.01
C SER A 182 -42.24 6.68 10.88
N GLU A 183 -42.02 7.83 11.51
CA GLU A 183 -40.71 8.53 11.46
C GLU A 183 -39.68 7.92 12.41
N SER A 184 -40.10 7.49 13.61
CA SER A 184 -39.21 6.78 14.54
C SER A 184 -38.78 5.42 14.02
N ASP A 185 -39.69 4.70 13.36
CA ASP A 185 -39.38 3.40 12.76
C ASP A 185 -38.52 3.58 11.51
N SER A 186 -38.74 4.60 10.69
CA SER A 186 -37.90 4.90 9.51
C SER A 186 -36.49 5.37 9.88
N GLN A 187 -36.34 6.17 10.95
CA GLN A 187 -35.02 6.58 11.47
C GLN A 187 -34.33 5.45 12.24
N ALA A 188 -35.07 4.60 12.95
CA ALA A 188 -34.53 3.40 13.58
C ALA A 188 -34.17 2.32 12.54
N GLN A 189 -34.87 2.26 11.40
CA GLN A 189 -34.51 1.40 10.27
C GLN A 189 -33.35 1.99 9.48
N ALA A 190 -33.25 3.31 9.29
CA ALA A 190 -32.07 3.94 8.69
C ALA A 190 -30.84 3.75 9.58
N ALA A 191 -30.94 3.99 10.89
CA ALA A 191 -29.86 3.77 11.84
C ALA A 191 -29.51 2.28 12.02
N LYS A 192 -30.48 1.35 11.94
CA LYS A 192 -30.20 -0.10 11.89
C LYS A 192 -29.67 -0.56 10.53
N THR A 193 -30.00 0.13 9.46
CA THR A 193 -29.43 -0.12 8.11
C THR A 193 -27.99 0.38 8.08
N GLU A 194 -27.69 1.54 8.66
CA GLU A 194 -26.35 2.09 8.86
C GLU A 194 -25.51 1.27 9.87
N LEU A 195 -26.10 0.76 10.96
CA LEU A 195 -25.41 -0.17 11.87
C LEU A 195 -25.18 -1.54 11.23
N ALA A 196 -26.08 -2.02 10.36
CA ALA A 196 -25.99 -3.34 9.72
C ALA A 196 -25.15 -3.36 8.43
N GLU A 197 -25.28 -2.38 7.54
CA GLU A 197 -24.23 -1.38 7.28
C GLU A 197 -22.78 -1.74 7.63
N GLN A 198 -22.39 -1.12 8.74
CA GLN A 198 -21.06 -1.09 9.34
C GLN A 198 -20.64 -2.46 9.90
N ASP A 199 -21.56 -3.25 10.48
CA ASP A 199 -21.26 -4.62 10.96
C ASP A 199 -21.04 -5.66 9.83
N ARG A 200 -21.53 -5.40 8.59
CA ARG A 200 -21.32 -6.29 7.43
C ARG A 200 -20.14 -5.88 6.55
N GLU A 201 -19.56 -4.71 6.77
CA GLU A 201 -18.46 -4.16 5.98
C GLU A 201 -17.07 -4.64 6.44
N ASP A 202 -16.95 -5.14 7.68
CA ASP A 202 -15.69 -5.47 8.33
C ASP A 202 -15.38 -6.97 8.36
N LYS A 203 -15.10 -7.56 7.20
CA LYS A 203 -14.08 -8.61 7.19
C LYS A 203 -12.74 -7.95 6.83
N PRO A 204 -11.91 -7.63 7.83
CA PRO A 204 -10.67 -6.95 7.57
C PRO A 204 -9.75 -7.81 6.72
N VAL A 205 -9.06 -7.19 5.76
CA VAL A 205 -8.00 -7.87 5.02
C VAL A 205 -6.98 -8.37 6.03
N GLU A 206 -6.86 -9.69 6.11
CA GLU A 206 -6.17 -10.39 7.18
C GLU A 206 -4.69 -9.99 7.24
N SER A 207 -4.32 -9.30 8.31
CA SER A 207 -2.99 -8.77 8.56
C SER A 207 -2.01 -9.89 8.91
N GLY A 208 -0.88 -9.98 8.20
CA GLY A 208 0.14 -10.99 8.47
C GLY A 208 0.88 -10.80 9.81
N PRO A 209 1.60 -11.82 10.31
CA PRO A 209 2.25 -11.76 11.62
C PRO A 209 3.27 -10.63 11.80
N ALA A 210 3.85 -10.08 10.71
CA ALA A 210 4.83 -8.99 10.83
C ALA A 210 4.18 -7.65 11.18
N SER A 211 2.96 -7.38 10.70
CA SER A 211 2.27 -6.14 11.09
C SER A 211 1.93 -6.13 12.56
N MET A 212 1.66 -7.30 13.15
CA MET A 212 1.45 -7.45 14.59
C MET A 212 2.73 -7.14 15.38
N LEU A 213 3.87 -7.71 14.96
CA LEU A 213 5.18 -7.48 15.62
C LEU A 213 5.67 -6.02 15.47
N LEU A 214 5.34 -5.35 14.38
CA LEU A 214 5.69 -3.93 14.19
C LEU A 214 4.76 -3.00 14.97
N ALA A 215 3.54 -3.44 15.30
CA ALA A 215 2.61 -2.68 16.13
C ALA A 215 2.93 -2.75 17.63
N THR A 216 3.49 -3.88 18.12
CA THR A 216 3.71 -4.12 19.56
C THR A 216 4.58 -3.09 20.30
N PRO A 217 5.76 -2.63 19.79
CA PRO A 217 6.54 -1.64 20.53
C PRO A 217 5.82 -0.29 20.65
N ILE A 218 5.02 0.07 19.65
CA ILE A 218 4.25 1.32 19.64
C ILE A 218 3.12 1.23 20.67
N VAL A 219 2.42 0.09 20.75
CA VAL A 219 1.38 -0.17 21.76
C VAL A 219 1.92 -0.05 23.18
N GLN A 220 3.12 -0.57 23.44
CA GLN A 220 3.78 -0.47 24.75
C GLN A 220 4.17 0.98 25.09
N MET A 221 4.71 1.73 24.12
CA MET A 221 5.05 3.15 24.31
C MET A 221 3.81 4.03 24.55
N THR A 222 2.65 3.66 24.00
CA THR A 222 1.40 4.44 24.15
C THR A 222 0.53 3.99 25.33
N GLY A 223 0.96 3.02 26.13
CA GLY A 223 0.23 2.57 27.32
C GLY A 223 -1.05 1.77 27.02
N GLY A 224 -1.12 1.10 25.86
CA GLY A 224 -2.25 0.27 25.43
C GLY A 224 -2.69 0.51 24.00
N VAL A 225 -3.60 -0.34 23.52
CA VAL A 225 -4.24 -0.21 22.20
C VAL A 225 -5.31 0.85 22.25
N THR A 226 -4.93 2.05 21.82
CA THR A 226 -5.85 3.16 21.65
C THR A 226 -5.96 3.49 20.17
N ILE A 227 -7.09 4.08 19.77
CA ILE A 227 -7.32 4.65 18.44
C ILE A 227 -6.16 5.57 18.01
N TRP A 228 -5.43 6.15 18.97
CA TRP A 228 -4.25 6.98 18.70
C TRP A 228 -3.06 6.21 18.14
N THR A 229 -2.79 5.00 18.64
CA THR A 229 -1.67 4.15 18.18
C THR A 229 -1.79 3.83 16.69
N THR A 230 -3.01 3.52 16.24
CA THR A 230 -3.31 3.13 14.86
C THR A 230 -3.16 4.31 13.90
N ARG A 231 -3.62 5.49 14.32
CA ARG A 231 -3.48 6.76 13.58
C ARG A 231 -2.02 7.18 13.44
N VAL A 232 -1.23 7.10 14.51
CA VAL A 232 0.21 7.40 14.46
C VAL A 232 0.93 6.45 13.51
N LEU A 233 0.62 5.15 13.56
CA LEU A 233 1.22 4.17 12.65
C LEU A 233 0.87 4.45 11.17
N ALA A 234 -0.37 4.85 10.87
CA ALA A 234 -0.79 5.26 9.53
C ALA A 234 0.03 6.45 9.01
N ILE A 235 0.18 7.49 9.85
CA ILE A 235 0.94 8.71 9.50
C ILE A 235 2.42 8.37 9.27
N LEU A 236 3.01 7.55 10.15
CA LEU A 236 4.39 7.09 10.00
C LEU A 236 4.58 6.26 8.72
N ALA A 237 3.62 5.42 8.35
CA ALA A 237 3.68 4.64 7.11
C ALA A 237 3.61 5.53 5.85
N HIS A 238 2.75 6.55 5.84
CA HIS A 238 2.73 7.56 4.76
C HIS A 238 4.03 8.36 4.70
N LEU A 239 4.55 8.80 5.85
CA LEU A 239 5.82 9.52 5.93
C LEU A 239 6.98 8.64 5.42
N ALA A 240 7.04 7.37 5.83
CA ALA A 240 8.03 6.42 5.37
C ALA A 240 7.94 6.19 3.85
N THR A 241 6.74 6.13 3.29
CA THR A 241 6.51 6.02 1.84
C THR A 241 7.03 7.26 1.09
N CYS A 242 6.68 8.46 1.56
CA CYS A 242 7.14 9.72 0.98
C CYS A 242 8.67 9.87 1.02
N LEU A 243 9.28 9.60 2.18
CA LEU A 243 10.73 9.63 2.34
C LEU A 243 11.41 8.59 1.46
N GLY A 244 10.83 7.39 1.33
CA GLY A 244 11.32 6.35 0.44
C GLY A 244 11.28 6.77 -1.04
N LEU A 245 10.20 7.40 -1.50
CA LEU A 245 10.10 7.94 -2.87
C LEU A 245 11.14 9.04 -3.13
N ILE A 246 11.33 9.95 -2.17
CA ILE A 246 12.36 11.00 -2.24
C ILE A 246 13.77 10.39 -2.28
N ALA A 247 14.02 9.38 -1.44
CA ALA A 247 15.29 8.66 -1.40
C ALA A 247 15.60 7.94 -2.72
N VAL A 248 14.62 7.28 -3.34
CA VAL A 248 14.75 6.68 -4.67
C VAL A 248 15.09 7.75 -5.72
N GLY A 249 14.39 8.89 -5.72
CA GLY A 249 14.69 10.00 -6.63
C GLY A 249 16.12 10.53 -6.48
N ARG A 250 16.57 10.70 -5.23
CA ARG A 250 17.92 11.20 -4.92
C ARG A 250 19.03 10.19 -5.21
N TRP A 251 18.87 8.94 -4.79
CA TRP A 251 19.92 7.91 -4.86
C TRP A 251 19.96 7.14 -6.17
N HIS A 252 18.85 7.07 -6.92
CA HIS A 252 18.76 6.27 -8.15
C HIS A 252 18.54 7.12 -9.39
N PHE A 253 17.74 8.18 -9.30
CA PHE A 253 17.48 9.08 -10.42
C PHE A 253 18.40 10.31 -10.44
N SER A 254 19.22 10.49 -9.40
CA SER A 254 20.12 11.64 -9.22
C SER A 254 19.41 13.00 -9.30
N ASP A 255 18.11 13.04 -9.05
CA ASP A 255 17.32 14.27 -9.02
C ASP A 255 16.33 14.24 -7.85
N THR A 256 16.63 15.04 -6.82
CA THR A 256 15.78 15.18 -5.64
C THR A 256 14.42 15.80 -6.00
N ARG A 257 14.33 16.58 -7.09
CA ARG A 257 13.07 17.20 -7.54
C ARG A 257 12.10 16.15 -8.05
N LEU A 258 12.58 15.13 -8.78
CA LEU A 258 11.75 13.99 -9.18
C LEU A 258 11.27 13.19 -7.97
N GLY A 259 12.15 12.99 -6.99
CA GLY A 259 11.80 12.37 -5.71
C GLY A 259 10.65 13.09 -4.99
N LEU A 260 10.79 14.41 -4.87
CA LEU A 260 9.77 15.28 -4.27
C LEU A 260 8.47 15.28 -5.07
N ALA A 261 8.54 15.29 -6.40
CA ALA A 261 7.39 15.24 -7.28
C ALA A 261 6.60 13.93 -7.13
N MET A 262 7.29 12.79 -7.01
CA MET A 262 6.65 11.50 -6.74
C MET A 262 5.93 11.49 -5.39
N ALA A 263 6.57 11.97 -4.33
CA ALA A 263 5.96 12.04 -2.99
C ALA A 263 4.77 13.00 -2.97
N THR A 264 4.88 14.14 -3.65
CA THR A 264 3.78 15.11 -3.78
C THR A 264 2.59 14.50 -4.53
N LEU A 265 2.83 13.84 -5.68
CA LEU A 265 1.76 13.20 -6.43
C LEU A 265 1.11 12.06 -5.63
N TYR A 266 1.90 11.24 -4.94
CA TYR A 266 1.38 10.20 -4.04
C TYR A 266 0.37 10.76 -3.03
N LEU A 267 0.72 11.85 -2.35
CA LEU A 267 -0.13 12.47 -1.33
C LEU A 267 -1.37 13.15 -1.91
N LEU A 268 -1.25 13.73 -3.11
CA LEU A 268 -2.36 14.42 -3.76
C LEU A 268 -3.37 13.46 -4.39
N LEU A 269 -2.94 12.27 -4.81
CA LEU A 269 -3.81 11.33 -5.50
C LEU A 269 -5.06 11.00 -4.66
N PRO A 270 -6.28 11.11 -5.22
CA PRO A 270 -7.51 10.89 -4.47
C PRO A 270 -7.58 9.49 -3.85
N VAL A 271 -7.08 8.47 -4.56
CA VAL A 271 -7.02 7.08 -4.08
C VAL A 271 -6.22 6.93 -2.78
N THR A 272 -5.18 7.75 -2.57
CA THR A 272 -4.40 7.76 -1.31
C THR A 272 -5.22 8.36 -0.17
N ALA A 273 -6.04 9.37 -0.46
CA ALA A 273 -6.90 10.00 0.52
C ALA A 273 -8.09 9.11 0.92
N PHE A 274 -8.59 8.28 0.01
CA PHE A 274 -9.76 7.41 0.27
C PHE A 274 -9.43 6.25 1.21
N ASP A 275 -8.19 5.74 1.18
CA ASP A 275 -7.74 4.62 2.02
C ASP A 275 -6.66 5.03 3.04
N VAL A 276 -6.66 6.30 3.43
CA VAL A 276 -5.60 6.89 4.27
C VAL A 276 -5.42 6.17 5.62
N ASN A 277 -6.49 5.55 6.15
CA ASN A 277 -6.52 4.84 7.43
C ASN A 277 -6.19 3.35 7.36
N LYS A 278 -6.06 2.75 6.17
CA LYS A 278 -5.88 1.29 6.02
C LYS A 278 -4.42 0.89 6.16
N VAL A 279 -3.85 1.06 7.37
CA VAL A 279 -2.42 0.86 7.69
C VAL A 279 -1.84 -0.45 7.19
N THR A 280 -2.65 -1.51 7.23
CA THR A 280 -2.30 -2.87 6.78
C THR A 280 -1.88 -2.90 5.30
N HIS A 281 -2.40 -1.99 4.48
CA HIS A 281 -2.04 -1.86 3.07
C HIS A 281 -0.82 -0.96 2.82
N LEU A 282 -0.57 0.01 3.70
CA LEU A 282 0.48 1.01 3.51
C LEU A 282 1.85 0.51 3.93
N LEU A 283 1.92 -0.21 5.06
CA LEU A 283 3.19 -0.65 5.64
C LEU A 283 4.00 -1.52 4.66
N PRO A 284 3.43 -2.51 3.96
CA PRO A 284 4.16 -3.32 3.00
C PRO A 284 4.60 -2.53 1.78
N ALA A 285 3.77 -1.59 1.31
CA ALA A 285 4.13 -0.69 0.22
C ALA A 285 5.33 0.18 0.60
N ALA A 286 5.36 0.73 1.82
CA ALA A 286 6.49 1.49 2.35
C ALA A 286 7.77 0.64 2.43
N LEU A 287 7.67 -0.59 2.96
CA LEU A 287 8.79 -1.53 3.03
C LEU A 287 9.34 -1.88 1.65
N ILE A 288 8.48 -2.11 0.65
CA ILE A 288 8.88 -2.37 -0.73
C ILE A 288 9.59 -1.15 -1.34
N VAL A 289 9.10 0.07 -1.12
CA VAL A 289 9.76 1.30 -1.58
C VAL A 289 11.15 1.44 -0.96
N TRP A 290 11.31 1.16 0.34
CA TRP A 290 12.62 1.18 0.99
C TRP A 290 13.53 0.02 0.53
N ALA A 291 12.97 -1.13 0.18
CA ALA A 291 13.72 -2.21 -0.45
C ALA A 291 14.28 -1.76 -1.81
N PHE A 292 13.51 -1.00 -2.59
CA PHE A 292 14.02 -0.35 -3.80
C PHE A 292 15.10 0.68 -3.48
N ALA A 293 14.89 1.59 -2.53
CA ALA A 293 15.86 2.61 -2.13
C ALA A 293 17.21 1.98 -1.71
N SER A 294 17.16 0.78 -1.13
CA SER A 294 18.32 0.02 -0.65
C SER A 294 18.73 -1.14 -1.57
N TYR A 295 18.33 -1.14 -2.86
CA TYR A 295 18.59 -2.28 -3.76
C TYR A 295 20.09 -2.62 -3.92
N LYS A 296 21.01 -1.69 -3.64
CA LYS A 296 22.45 -1.94 -3.73
C LYS A 296 22.95 -2.86 -2.60
N THR A 297 22.24 -2.93 -1.48
CA THR A 297 22.58 -3.74 -0.32
C THR A 297 21.62 -4.95 -0.20
N PRO A 298 21.98 -6.12 -0.79
CA PRO A 298 21.06 -7.27 -0.88
C PRO A 298 20.53 -7.74 0.48
N SER A 299 21.31 -7.61 1.55
CA SER A 299 20.85 -7.98 2.90
C SER A 299 19.73 -7.06 3.41
N VAL A 300 19.85 -5.75 3.21
CA VAL A 300 18.83 -4.78 3.68
C VAL A 300 17.54 -4.94 2.88
N ALA A 301 17.66 -5.06 1.55
CA ALA A 301 16.51 -5.34 0.69
C ALA A 301 15.83 -6.67 1.05
N GLY A 302 16.61 -7.71 1.39
CA GLY A 302 16.08 -9.00 1.83
C GLY A 302 15.33 -8.92 3.16
N VAL A 303 15.83 -8.15 4.14
CA VAL A 303 15.13 -7.92 5.41
C VAL A 303 13.81 -7.18 5.18
N LEU A 304 13.85 -6.07 4.43
CA LEU A 304 12.67 -5.24 4.16
C LEU A 304 11.59 -6.01 3.37
N LEU A 305 11.99 -6.76 2.35
CA LEU A 305 11.05 -7.57 1.57
C LEU A 305 10.54 -8.78 2.37
N GLY A 306 11.35 -9.35 3.26
CA GLY A 306 10.92 -10.39 4.20
C GLY A 306 9.87 -9.89 5.17
N LEU A 307 10.06 -8.69 5.74
CA LEU A 307 9.05 -8.04 6.58
C LEU A 307 7.78 -7.74 5.78
N ALA A 308 7.91 -7.27 4.53
CA ALA A 308 6.75 -7.04 3.66
C ALA A 308 5.96 -8.32 3.38
N CYS A 309 6.64 -9.44 3.11
CA CYS A 309 6.01 -10.76 2.95
C CYS A 309 5.31 -11.23 4.24
N GLY A 310 5.91 -10.95 5.39
CA GLY A 310 5.30 -11.25 6.68
C GLY A 310 4.11 -10.36 7.02
N SER A 311 3.96 -9.20 6.37
CA SER A 311 2.82 -8.29 6.57
C SER A 311 1.68 -8.56 5.58
N LEU A 312 1.97 -8.81 4.30
CA LEU A 312 0.97 -9.17 3.28
C LEU A 312 1.45 -10.28 2.35
N PHE A 313 0.56 -11.25 2.12
CA PHE A 313 0.84 -12.46 1.34
C PHE A 313 1.33 -12.17 -0.08
N PHE A 314 0.79 -11.17 -0.78
CA PHE A 314 1.14 -10.93 -2.18
C PHE A 314 2.63 -10.61 -2.40
N ALA A 315 3.32 -10.07 -1.39
CA ALA A 315 4.73 -9.69 -1.51
C ALA A 315 5.64 -10.92 -1.73
N ILE A 316 5.17 -12.14 -1.41
CA ILE A 316 5.89 -13.39 -1.69
C ILE A 316 6.17 -13.58 -3.20
N PHE A 317 5.27 -13.08 -4.06
CA PHE A 317 5.41 -13.18 -5.52
C PHE A 317 6.50 -12.26 -6.07
N LEU A 318 7.03 -11.32 -5.28
CA LEU A 318 8.18 -10.50 -5.66
C LEU A 318 9.50 -11.28 -5.52
N LEU A 319 9.57 -12.24 -4.58
CA LEU A 319 10.81 -12.95 -4.26
C LEU A 319 11.50 -13.58 -5.48
N PRO A 320 10.80 -14.28 -6.41
CA PRO A 320 11.46 -14.90 -7.56
C PRO A 320 12.20 -13.87 -8.43
N VAL A 321 11.58 -12.72 -8.71
CA VAL A 321 12.19 -11.66 -9.54
C VAL A 321 13.37 -11.00 -8.83
N TRP A 322 13.26 -10.78 -7.51
CA TRP A 322 14.35 -10.18 -6.72
C TRP A 322 15.55 -11.11 -6.57
N ILE A 323 15.32 -12.41 -6.36
CA ILE A 323 16.38 -13.43 -6.35
C ILE A 323 17.06 -13.50 -7.73
N ALA A 324 16.27 -13.49 -8.81
CA ALA A 324 16.78 -13.48 -10.18
C ALA A 324 17.55 -12.19 -10.52
N PHE A 325 17.20 -11.06 -9.91
CA PHE A 325 17.94 -9.80 -10.06
C PHE A 325 19.32 -9.84 -9.39
N TYR A 326 19.42 -10.41 -8.20
CA TYR A 326 20.70 -10.54 -7.48
C TYR A 326 21.55 -11.75 -7.90
N TRP A 327 21.15 -12.44 -8.97
CA TRP A 327 21.80 -13.65 -9.46
C TRP A 327 23.32 -13.42 -9.63
N LYS A 328 24.13 -14.38 -9.14
CA LYS A 328 25.61 -14.39 -9.08
C LYS A 328 26.33 -13.61 -7.98
N ARG A 329 25.96 -12.37 -7.62
CA ARG A 329 26.75 -11.55 -6.66
C ARG A 329 26.02 -11.06 -5.41
N GLY A 330 24.72 -11.34 -5.28
CA GLY A 330 23.95 -10.93 -4.10
C GLY A 330 22.89 -11.93 -3.63
N ALA A 331 22.52 -12.91 -4.45
CA ALA A 331 21.40 -13.81 -4.20
C ALA A 331 21.54 -14.59 -2.88
N GLY A 332 22.75 -15.06 -2.54
CA GLY A 332 22.99 -15.75 -1.27
C GLY A 332 22.73 -14.85 -0.06
N ARG A 333 23.30 -13.64 -0.04
CA ARG A 333 23.13 -12.67 1.06
C ARG A 333 21.66 -12.24 1.21
N PHE A 334 21.00 -12.01 0.08
CA PHE A 334 19.57 -11.70 0.04
C PHE A 334 18.72 -12.84 0.61
N SER A 335 18.98 -14.07 0.18
CA SER A 335 18.23 -15.26 0.63
C SER A 335 18.48 -15.59 2.10
N ILE A 336 19.71 -15.41 2.60
CA ILE A 336 20.04 -15.55 4.02
C ILE A 336 19.31 -14.50 4.85
N ALA A 337 19.29 -13.24 4.42
CA ALA A 337 18.58 -12.18 5.13
C ALA A 337 17.06 -12.44 5.17
N LEU A 338 16.49 -12.86 4.03
CA LEU A 338 15.09 -13.26 3.94
C LEU A 338 14.76 -14.44 4.87
N GLY A 339 15.59 -15.49 4.83
CA GLY A 339 15.46 -16.66 5.68
C GLY A 339 15.64 -16.35 7.17
N ALA A 340 16.52 -15.41 7.51
CA ALA A 340 16.71 -14.94 8.88
C ALA A 340 15.47 -14.21 9.41
N VAL A 341 14.84 -13.33 8.62
CA VAL A 341 13.58 -12.68 9.00
C VAL A 341 12.47 -13.72 9.18
N ALA A 342 12.33 -14.66 8.23
CA ALA A 342 11.35 -15.73 8.35
C ALA A 342 11.59 -16.59 9.62
N CYS A 343 12.84 -16.90 9.93
CA CYS A 343 13.22 -17.64 11.14
C CYS A 343 12.91 -16.86 12.41
N VAL A 344 13.25 -15.56 12.48
CA VAL A 344 12.92 -14.70 13.63
C VAL A 344 11.41 -14.61 13.82
N MET A 345 10.65 -14.44 12.74
CA MET A 345 9.19 -14.40 12.81
C MET A 345 8.61 -15.74 13.30
N LEU A 346 9.09 -16.86 12.77
CA LEU A 346 8.71 -18.18 13.24
C LEU A 346 9.08 -18.38 14.70
N LEU A 347 10.26 -17.95 15.14
CA LEU A 347 10.68 -18.03 16.53
C LEU A 347 9.81 -17.18 17.45
N CYS A 348 9.46 -15.95 17.05
CA CYS A 348 8.52 -15.10 17.79
C CYS A 348 7.15 -15.78 17.91
N LEU A 349 6.65 -16.40 16.83
CA LEU A 349 5.41 -17.17 16.87
C LEU A 349 5.54 -18.42 17.77
N MET A 350 6.67 -19.12 17.72
CA MET A 350 6.96 -20.28 18.57
C MET A 350 7.02 -19.91 20.05
N MET A 351 7.67 -18.81 20.40
CA MET A 351 7.74 -18.33 21.78
C MET A 351 6.38 -17.85 22.30
N THR A 352 5.46 -17.49 21.40
CA THR A 352 4.09 -17.09 21.75
C THR A 352 3.14 -18.30 21.83
N ALA A 353 3.47 -19.41 21.18
CA ALA A 353 2.62 -20.60 21.12
C ALA A 353 2.84 -21.50 22.34
N ALA A 354 1.77 -21.73 23.11
CA ALA A 354 1.81 -22.58 24.31
C ALA A 354 1.92 -24.09 24.00
N ASP A 355 1.53 -24.52 22.79
CA ASP A 355 1.49 -25.93 22.37
C ASP A 355 1.92 -26.13 20.91
N SER A 356 2.46 -27.30 20.58
CA SER A 356 2.81 -27.68 19.20
C SER A 356 1.60 -27.66 18.24
N HIS A 357 0.42 -28.08 18.71
CA HIS A 357 -0.83 -27.98 17.97
C HIS A 357 -1.38 -26.56 17.86
N SER A 358 -1.08 -25.68 18.83
CA SER A 358 -1.39 -24.25 18.76
C SER A 358 -0.49 -23.57 17.75
N LEU A 359 0.78 -23.96 17.68
CA LEU A 359 1.75 -23.45 16.72
C LEU A 359 1.37 -23.79 15.29
N THR A 360 1.00 -25.04 14.99
CA THR A 360 0.57 -25.41 13.63
C THR A 360 -0.68 -24.63 13.22
N ARG A 361 -1.65 -24.48 14.13
CA ARG A 361 -2.85 -23.66 13.87
C ARG A 361 -2.54 -22.18 13.72
N GLN A 362 -1.57 -21.66 14.45
CA GLN A 362 -1.17 -20.26 14.37
C GLN A 362 -0.36 -19.96 13.10
N ILE A 363 0.52 -20.87 12.66
CA ILE A 363 1.25 -20.73 11.38
C ILE A 363 0.28 -20.92 10.21
N VAL A 364 -0.49 -22.02 10.20
CA VAL A 364 -1.43 -22.34 9.12
C VAL A 364 -2.61 -21.37 9.08
N GLY A 365 -3.04 -20.85 10.23
CA GLY A 365 -4.11 -19.84 10.33
C GLY A 365 -3.66 -18.38 10.22
N SER A 366 -2.35 -18.11 10.26
CA SER A 366 -1.80 -16.75 9.95
C SER A 366 -1.56 -16.53 8.47
N ILE A 367 -1.50 -17.62 7.69
CA ILE A 367 -1.40 -17.59 6.24
C ILE A 367 -2.79 -17.90 5.72
N ASP A 368 -3.47 -16.90 5.19
CA ASP A 368 -4.82 -17.08 4.67
C ASP A 368 -4.80 -17.91 3.37
N TRP A 369 -4.87 -19.23 3.54
CA TRP A 369 -5.00 -20.16 2.42
C TRP A 369 -6.35 -20.01 1.71
N SER A 370 -7.31 -19.28 2.28
CA SER A 370 -8.57 -18.95 1.59
C SER A 370 -8.33 -18.09 0.35
N VAL A 371 -7.23 -17.31 0.31
CA VAL A 371 -6.83 -16.56 -0.89
C VAL A 371 -6.57 -17.48 -2.09
N LEU A 372 -6.12 -18.71 -1.84
CA LEU A 372 -5.84 -19.73 -2.85
C LEU A 372 -6.94 -20.80 -2.94
N LYS A 373 -7.83 -20.88 -1.96
CA LYS A 373 -9.05 -21.69 -2.06
C LYS A 373 -10.06 -20.88 -2.85
N PHE A 374 -10.30 -21.31 -4.09
CA PHE A 374 -11.40 -20.81 -4.92
C PHE A 374 -12.76 -21.29 -4.37
N ASP A 375 -13.05 -20.95 -3.11
CA ASP A 375 -14.23 -21.38 -2.37
C ASP A 375 -15.34 -20.33 -2.43
N SER A 376 -16.59 -20.79 -2.43
CA SER A 376 -17.83 -20.09 -2.81
C SER A 376 -18.27 -18.98 -1.84
N GLY A 377 -17.35 -18.44 -1.05
CA GLY A 377 -17.62 -17.37 -0.10
C GLY A 377 -18.27 -16.17 -0.78
N THR A 378 -19.35 -15.69 -0.17
CA THR A 378 -20.15 -14.49 -0.51
C THR A 378 -19.36 -13.19 -0.36
N GLY A 379 -18.17 -13.12 -0.96
CA GLY A 379 -17.29 -11.96 -0.88
C GLY A 379 -17.76 -10.81 -1.77
N LYS A 380 -17.57 -9.57 -1.31
CA LYS A 380 -17.72 -8.35 -2.13
C LYS A 380 -16.51 -8.21 -3.07
N GLY A 381 -16.72 -7.86 -4.34
CA GLY A 381 -15.66 -7.71 -5.34
C GLY A 381 -16.10 -7.98 -6.78
N PHE A 382 -15.24 -7.70 -7.76
CA PHE A 382 -15.51 -7.97 -9.19
C PHE A 382 -16.00 -9.40 -9.45
N TRP A 383 -15.37 -10.35 -8.78
CA TRP A 383 -15.64 -11.77 -8.97
C TRP A 383 -16.82 -12.31 -8.15
N SER A 384 -17.60 -11.46 -7.48
CA SER A 384 -18.83 -11.89 -6.79
C SER A 384 -19.97 -12.17 -7.78
N GLN A 385 -19.90 -11.59 -8.98
CA GLN A 385 -20.93 -11.67 -10.01
C GLN A 385 -20.75 -12.83 -10.98
N TYR A 386 -19.58 -13.46 -10.95
CA TYR A 386 -19.20 -14.51 -11.88
C TYR A 386 -18.88 -15.79 -11.12
N ASP A 387 -19.00 -16.92 -11.81
CA ASP A 387 -18.51 -18.18 -11.28
C ASP A 387 -17.01 -18.07 -10.97
N GLN A 388 -16.63 -18.51 -9.78
CA GLN A 388 -15.26 -18.47 -9.30
C GLN A 388 -14.31 -19.32 -10.14
N ALA A 389 -14.83 -20.31 -10.89
CA ALA A 389 -14.06 -21.10 -11.83
C ALA A 389 -13.31 -20.23 -12.86
N TYR A 390 -13.86 -19.07 -13.24
CA TYR A 390 -13.22 -18.14 -14.17
C TYR A 390 -11.98 -17.43 -13.59
N ARG A 391 -11.75 -17.49 -12.27
CA ARG A 391 -10.52 -16.98 -11.64
C ARG A 391 -9.31 -17.86 -11.89
N ILE A 392 -9.51 -19.18 -12.02
CA ILE A 392 -8.45 -20.18 -12.20
C ILE A 392 -7.59 -19.87 -13.44
N PRO A 393 -8.14 -19.63 -14.65
CA PRO A 393 -7.32 -19.27 -15.80
C PRO A 393 -6.59 -17.94 -15.64
N VAL A 394 -7.16 -16.96 -14.92
CA VAL A 394 -6.50 -15.68 -14.62
C VAL A 394 -5.30 -15.88 -13.69
N PHE A 395 -5.46 -16.71 -12.65
CA PHE A 395 -4.35 -17.11 -11.78
C PHE A 395 -3.27 -17.88 -12.54
N ALA A 396 -3.65 -18.81 -13.43
CA ALA A 396 -2.70 -19.53 -14.27
C ALA A 396 -1.92 -18.56 -15.19
N ALA A 397 -2.61 -17.60 -15.82
CA ALA A 397 -1.97 -16.56 -16.62
C ALA A 397 -1.01 -15.70 -15.79
N PHE A 398 -1.37 -15.35 -14.56
CA PHE A 398 -0.49 -14.67 -13.61
C PHE A 398 0.78 -15.49 -13.30
N MET A 399 0.65 -16.80 -13.04
CA MET A 399 1.79 -17.67 -12.76
C MET A 399 2.71 -17.84 -13.98
N ILE A 400 2.14 -17.93 -15.18
CA ILE A 400 2.90 -17.93 -16.44
C ILE A 400 3.65 -16.60 -16.58
N MET A 401 2.96 -15.46 -16.40
CA MET A 401 3.57 -14.14 -16.48
C MET A 401 4.72 -13.99 -15.45
N LEU A 402 4.50 -14.39 -14.20
CA LEU A 402 5.51 -14.37 -13.14
C LEU A 402 6.75 -15.19 -13.53
N THR A 403 6.54 -16.40 -14.06
CA THR A 403 7.61 -17.26 -14.55
C THR A 403 8.39 -16.61 -15.69
N VAL A 404 7.69 -16.12 -16.71
CA VAL A 404 8.29 -15.44 -17.87
C VAL A 404 9.15 -14.27 -17.42
N ILE A 405 8.61 -13.38 -16.58
CA ILE A 405 9.31 -12.18 -16.09
C ILE A 405 10.47 -12.52 -15.13
N THR A 406 10.38 -13.63 -14.42
CA THR A 406 11.44 -14.11 -13.53
C THR A 406 12.64 -14.63 -14.31
N PHE A 407 12.44 -15.30 -15.45
CA PHE A 407 13.55 -15.83 -16.24
C PHE A 407 13.99 -14.90 -17.38
N TRP A 408 13.08 -14.13 -17.95
CA TRP A 408 13.32 -13.22 -19.05
C TRP A 408 13.08 -11.75 -18.64
N PRO A 409 14.05 -10.84 -18.87
CA PRO A 409 15.38 -11.04 -19.45
C PRO A 409 16.39 -11.67 -18.47
N LEU A 410 17.40 -12.36 -19.01
CA LEU A 410 18.46 -13.05 -18.25
C LEU A 410 19.36 -12.09 -17.45
N ARG A 411 19.59 -10.88 -17.96
CA ARG A 411 20.30 -9.81 -17.25
C ARG A 411 19.30 -8.74 -16.84
N LYS A 412 18.93 -8.71 -15.56
CA LYS A 412 17.98 -7.74 -15.04
C LYS A 412 18.70 -6.47 -14.62
N ASN A 413 18.23 -5.35 -15.13
CA ASN A 413 18.61 -4.01 -14.70
C ASN A 413 17.61 -3.52 -13.65
N LEU A 414 17.94 -2.44 -12.95
CA LEU A 414 17.02 -1.80 -12.00
C LEU A 414 15.68 -1.42 -12.67
N GLU A 415 15.71 -1.01 -13.94
CA GLU A 415 14.51 -0.71 -14.73
C GLU A 415 13.56 -1.91 -14.81
N HIS A 416 14.10 -3.09 -15.12
CA HIS A 416 13.34 -4.32 -15.16
C HIS A 416 12.81 -4.68 -13.78
N LEU A 417 13.64 -4.57 -12.72
CA LEU A 417 13.21 -4.88 -11.36
C LEU A 417 12.01 -4.03 -10.92
N MET A 418 12.04 -2.71 -11.16
CA MET A 418 10.96 -1.79 -10.78
C MET A 418 9.69 -2.05 -11.58
N ALA A 419 9.79 -2.14 -12.93
CA ALA A 419 8.63 -2.35 -13.79
C ALA A 419 7.98 -3.72 -13.55
N HIS A 420 8.78 -4.78 -13.43
CA HIS A 420 8.28 -6.13 -13.18
C HIS A 420 7.67 -6.29 -11.80
N SER A 421 8.27 -5.69 -10.76
CA SER A 421 7.67 -5.71 -9.42
C SER A 421 6.32 -4.97 -9.41
N ALA A 422 6.24 -3.79 -10.03
CA ALA A 422 4.97 -3.07 -10.17
C ALA A 422 3.94 -3.91 -10.95
N ALA A 423 4.35 -4.54 -12.06
CA ALA A 423 3.47 -5.39 -12.86
C ALA A 423 2.96 -6.59 -12.06
N ILE A 424 3.81 -7.23 -11.24
CA ILE A 424 3.38 -8.34 -10.37
C ILE A 424 2.34 -7.87 -9.35
N ILE A 425 2.56 -6.74 -8.68
CA ILE A 425 1.61 -6.24 -7.66
C ILE A 425 0.30 -5.76 -8.30
N VAL A 426 0.34 -5.22 -9.51
CA VAL A 426 -0.90 -4.89 -10.25
C VAL A 426 -1.60 -6.16 -10.71
N ALA A 427 -0.86 -7.16 -11.21
CA ALA A 427 -1.43 -8.40 -11.71
C ALA A 427 -2.07 -9.26 -10.62
N THR A 428 -1.60 -9.17 -9.37
CA THR A 428 -2.24 -9.86 -8.24
C THR A 428 -3.67 -9.40 -8.00
N GLN A 429 -4.02 -8.15 -8.37
CA GLN A 429 -5.37 -7.61 -8.22
C GLN A 429 -6.42 -8.38 -9.05
N PHE A 430 -6.02 -9.02 -10.15
CA PHE A 430 -6.95 -9.67 -11.07
C PHE A 430 -7.47 -11.00 -10.57
N TRP A 431 -6.73 -11.71 -9.71
CA TRP A 431 -7.13 -13.02 -9.19
C TRP A 431 -7.36 -13.01 -7.67
N TYR A 432 -7.09 -11.89 -7.00
CA TYR A 432 -7.34 -11.77 -5.57
C TYR A 432 -8.84 -11.94 -5.25
N PRO A 433 -9.20 -12.77 -4.26
CA PRO A 433 -10.59 -13.21 -4.12
C PRO A 433 -11.54 -12.18 -3.48
N HIS A 434 -11.02 -11.30 -2.63
CA HIS A 434 -11.78 -10.23 -1.97
C HIS A 434 -11.37 -8.88 -2.57
N GLU A 435 -12.35 -8.06 -2.96
CA GLU A 435 -12.13 -6.69 -3.45
C GLU A 435 -11.02 -6.50 -4.51
N GLY A 436 -10.83 -7.47 -5.40
CA GLY A 436 -9.84 -7.37 -6.48
C GLY A 436 -9.96 -6.05 -7.25
N GLY A 437 -8.85 -5.32 -7.38
CA GLY A 437 -8.80 -4.01 -8.04
C GLY A 437 -8.94 -2.80 -7.10
N VAL A 438 -9.32 -2.99 -5.83
CA VAL A 438 -9.46 -1.91 -4.83
C VAL A 438 -8.16 -1.60 -4.11
N TYR A 439 -7.22 -2.55 -4.01
CA TYR A 439 -5.98 -2.38 -3.24
C TYR A 439 -4.90 -1.59 -3.97
N ILE A 440 -5.26 -0.37 -4.36
CA ILE A 440 -4.44 0.53 -5.19
C ILE A 440 -3.15 0.93 -4.48
N LEU A 441 -3.19 1.12 -3.16
CA LEU A 441 -2.04 1.55 -2.36
C LEU A 441 -0.88 0.53 -2.35
N TRP A 442 -1.14 -0.74 -2.66
CA TRP A 442 -0.09 -1.77 -2.71
C TRP A 442 0.93 -1.50 -3.81
N TYR A 443 0.45 -1.13 -5.00
CA TYR A 443 1.31 -0.89 -6.17
C TYR A 443 1.58 0.58 -6.41
N LEU A 444 0.77 1.50 -5.89
CA LEU A 444 0.83 2.92 -6.23
C LEU A 444 2.23 3.53 -6.05
N PRO A 445 2.93 3.39 -4.91
CA PRO A 445 4.26 3.98 -4.74
C PRO A 445 5.28 3.42 -5.74
N VAL A 446 5.26 2.11 -5.99
CA VAL A 446 6.16 1.46 -6.96
C VAL A 446 5.83 1.89 -8.39
N MET A 447 4.55 2.05 -8.70
CA MET A 447 4.07 2.55 -9.99
C MET A 447 4.56 3.98 -10.26
N LEU A 448 4.53 4.85 -9.25
CA LEU A 448 5.08 6.20 -9.35
C LEU A 448 6.59 6.20 -9.63
N ILE A 449 7.35 5.30 -9.00
CA ILE A 449 8.79 5.11 -9.30
C ILE A 449 8.99 4.78 -10.78
N VAL A 450 8.17 3.88 -11.36
CA VAL A 450 8.27 3.49 -12.77
C VAL A 450 7.85 4.65 -13.70
N MET A 451 6.82 5.41 -13.33
CA MET A 451 6.30 6.53 -14.11
C MET A 451 7.28 7.71 -14.17
N PHE A 452 7.92 8.07 -13.06
CA PHE A 452 8.83 9.22 -12.97
C PHE A 452 10.29 8.89 -13.32
N ARG A 453 10.59 7.64 -13.66
CA ARG A 453 11.93 7.20 -14.03
C ARG A 453 12.46 7.95 -15.26
N PRO A 454 13.56 8.72 -15.13
CA PRO A 454 14.27 9.26 -16.29
C PRO A 454 15.05 8.14 -16.98
N ARG A 455 15.09 8.09 -18.32
CA ARG A 455 16.05 7.21 -19.01
C ARG A 455 17.45 7.80 -18.90
N LEU A 456 18.39 7.04 -18.33
CA LEU A 456 19.83 7.35 -18.21
C LEU A 456 20.59 7.30 -19.55
N ALA A 457 19.96 7.61 -20.68
CA ALA A 457 20.52 7.41 -22.03
C ALA A 457 21.39 8.58 -22.55
N HIS A 458 21.87 9.47 -21.69
CA HIS A 458 22.61 10.69 -22.09
C HIS A 458 24.11 10.65 -21.82
N LEU A 459 24.69 9.48 -21.62
CA LEU A 459 26.10 9.26 -21.90
C LEU A 459 26.17 8.33 -23.11
N PRO A 460 26.45 8.83 -24.34
CA PRO A 460 27.05 7.95 -25.33
C PRO A 460 28.25 7.26 -24.64
N PRO A 461 28.56 5.97 -24.94
CA PRO A 461 29.85 5.44 -24.55
C PRO A 461 30.88 6.44 -25.07
N ARG A 462 31.66 7.05 -24.18
CA ARG A 462 32.83 7.83 -24.62
C ARG A 462 33.56 6.92 -25.58
N SER A 463 33.60 7.27 -26.86
CA SER A 463 34.41 6.52 -27.80
C SER A 463 35.82 6.54 -27.21
N HIS A 464 36.49 5.39 -27.23
CA HIS A 464 37.88 5.33 -26.77
C HIS A 464 38.74 6.38 -27.49
N GLU A 465 38.34 6.83 -28.68
CA GLU A 465 38.88 7.98 -29.40
C GLU A 465 38.87 9.31 -28.61
N GLU A 466 37.77 9.72 -27.97
CA GLU A 466 37.75 11.00 -27.24
C GLU A 466 38.64 10.98 -25.98
N VAL A 467 38.73 9.82 -25.31
CA VAL A 467 39.64 9.64 -24.16
C VAL A 467 41.09 9.60 -24.63
N SER A 468 41.37 8.98 -25.77
CA SER A 468 42.70 8.97 -26.39
C SER A 468 43.11 10.34 -26.92
N LEU A 469 42.19 11.13 -27.47
CA LEU A 469 42.47 12.49 -27.96
C LEU A 469 42.78 13.43 -26.80
N LEU A 470 41.99 13.39 -25.71
CA LEU A 470 42.26 14.18 -24.50
C LEU A 470 43.49 13.70 -23.73
N ALA A 471 43.82 12.40 -23.77
CA ALA A 471 45.07 11.89 -23.22
C ALA A 471 46.28 12.31 -24.08
N SER A 472 46.14 12.33 -25.41
CA SER A 472 47.22 12.73 -26.32
C SER A 472 47.55 14.23 -26.27
N ASP A 473 46.59 15.06 -25.88
CA ASP A 473 46.78 16.52 -25.78
C ASP A 473 47.42 16.96 -24.44
N SER A 474 47.67 16.00 -23.54
CA SER A 474 48.28 16.24 -22.22
C SER A 474 49.79 16.00 -22.15
N THR A 475 50.45 15.69 -23.28
CA THR A 475 51.92 15.78 -23.33
C THR A 475 52.35 17.24 -23.43
N PRO A 476 53.13 17.78 -22.47
CA PRO A 476 53.65 19.13 -22.58
C PRO A 476 54.69 19.14 -23.71
N ARG A 477 54.29 19.62 -24.89
CA ARG A 477 55.25 20.03 -25.92
C ARG A 477 56.02 21.24 -25.38
N SER A 478 57.26 21.00 -24.97
CA SER A 478 58.25 22.06 -24.77
C SER A 478 58.37 22.85 -26.08
N ARG A 479 57.75 24.03 -26.14
CA ARG A 479 57.89 24.93 -27.26
C ARG A 479 58.74 26.11 -26.81
N SER A 480 60.01 26.04 -27.18
CA SER A 480 60.91 27.18 -27.23
C SER A 480 60.30 28.30 -28.07
N GLU A 481 60.55 29.51 -27.63
CA GLU A 481 60.19 30.78 -28.24
C GLU A 481 60.54 30.85 -29.73
N SER A 482 59.62 31.39 -30.52
CA SER A 482 59.96 32.23 -31.67
C SER A 482 58.76 33.09 -32.02
N ALA A 483 58.94 34.39 -31.83
CA ALA A 483 58.01 35.45 -32.17
C ALA A 483 57.85 35.56 -33.70
N ALA A 484 56.60 35.66 -34.16
CA ALA A 484 56.28 36.34 -35.40
C ALA A 484 54.83 36.85 -35.35
N SER A 485 54.73 38.17 -35.33
CA SER A 485 53.54 39.00 -35.53
C SER A 485 52.76 38.64 -36.80
N VAL A 486 51.43 38.54 -36.73
CA VAL A 486 50.53 39.09 -37.79
C VAL A 486 49.20 39.49 -37.17
N SER A 487 48.82 40.73 -37.46
CA SER A 487 47.61 41.42 -37.02
C SER A 487 46.49 41.40 -38.08
N TRP A 488 45.25 41.58 -37.60
CA TRP A 488 44.08 42.20 -38.25
C TRP A 488 43.23 41.43 -39.29
N ARG A 489 41.92 41.52 -39.03
CA ARG A 489 40.77 41.76 -39.94
C ARG A 489 40.06 40.59 -40.66
N SER A 490 38.83 40.37 -40.17
CA SER A 490 37.53 40.34 -40.89
C SER A 490 37.37 39.58 -42.22
N GLN A 491 36.42 38.64 -42.22
CA GLN A 491 35.50 38.23 -43.32
C GLN A 491 34.51 37.24 -42.66
N LEU A 492 33.24 37.50 -42.35
CA LEU A 492 32.07 37.96 -43.13
C LEU A 492 31.76 37.16 -44.42
N TYR A 493 30.59 36.49 -44.36
CA TYR A 493 29.71 35.94 -45.40
C TYR A 493 30.08 34.64 -46.14
N ARG A 494 29.41 33.53 -45.77
CA ARG A 494 28.20 33.06 -46.47
C ARG A 494 27.36 32.13 -45.59
#